data_AF-A0A9P9CSU5-F1
#
_entry.id   AF-A0A9P9CSU5-F1
#
_cell.length_a   1.000
_cell.length_b   1.000
_cell.length_c   1.000
_cell.angle_alpha   90.00
_cell.angle_beta   90.00
_cell.angle_gamma   90.00
#
_symmetry.space_group_name_H-M   'P 1'
#
loop_
_entity.id
_entity.type
_entity.pdbx_description
1 polymer ?
#
loop_
_entity_poly.entity_id
_entity_poly.type
_entity_poly.pdbx_seq_one_letter_code
_entity_poly.pdbx_strand_id
1 'polypeptide(L)'
;MDDLDPFSALDAFDDEPAPIAQRSREDRLRAAFELSKQSFHPANELIILEPGWYSSTERPDLHCKMSLKTIDYEISSLYLKQNFSAALALVLAELANIDMDESKEYFRSLLDTGMRCCLQLGNLDDGGRLAELSRLRWAAAPALALLASKIFLRANQHKDALNAVVTALETRVTPKPYIDELLHILDSSTGESSGSRTPSASAQLARAVRARFVVGKQRPFPFLSRDNLRPAGEQHALVPAPTQSSADPSTDEDVLRWCQGCVDDEIALRLFAILATTNTEDAAEAGRRSVREL
;
A
#
# COMPACT_ATOMS: atom_id res chain seq x y z
N MET A 1 -0.44 15.33 -61.95
CA MET A 1 -0.13 14.46 -60.80
C MET A 1 1.25 14.90 -60.36
N ASP A 2 1.29 15.80 -59.38
CA ASP A 2 2.48 16.16 -58.64
C ASP A 2 2.04 16.28 -57.18
N ASP A 3 2.74 15.55 -56.32
CA ASP A 3 2.47 15.37 -54.90
C ASP A 3 2.77 16.67 -54.15
N LEU A 4 1.75 17.24 -53.50
CA LEU A 4 1.92 18.32 -52.54
C LEU A 4 2.30 17.72 -51.18
N ASP A 5 3.57 17.89 -50.81
CA ASP A 5 4.13 17.51 -49.51
C ASP A 5 3.40 18.27 -48.38
N PRO A 6 2.71 17.57 -47.46
CA PRO A 6 1.93 18.21 -46.38
C PRO A 6 2.81 18.91 -45.33
N PHE A 7 4.14 18.83 -45.43
CA PHE A 7 5.07 19.51 -44.51
C PHE A 7 5.57 20.86 -45.03
N SER A 8 5.26 21.26 -46.26
CA SER A 8 5.69 22.56 -46.80
C SER A 8 5.05 23.78 -46.10
N ALA A 9 4.03 23.55 -45.26
CA ALA A 9 3.42 24.59 -44.42
C ALA A 9 4.14 24.82 -43.07
N LEU A 10 5.20 24.06 -42.77
CA LEU A 10 5.99 24.27 -41.54
C LEU A 10 7.15 25.27 -41.69
N ASP A 11 7.46 25.70 -42.92
CA ASP A 11 8.60 26.59 -43.21
C ASP A 11 8.25 28.09 -43.12
N ALA A 12 7.02 28.44 -42.70
CA ALA A 12 6.53 29.82 -42.65
C ALA A 12 6.72 30.51 -41.28
N PHE A 13 7.67 30.05 -40.46
CA PHE A 13 8.01 30.70 -39.17
C PHE A 13 9.48 31.11 -39.04
N ASP A 14 10.26 31.04 -40.12
CA ASP A 14 11.68 31.42 -40.10
C ASP A 14 11.94 32.90 -40.45
N ASP A 15 11.07 33.80 -39.95
CA ASP A 15 11.44 35.20 -39.75
C ASP A 15 12.02 35.34 -38.32
N GLU A 16 13.20 34.76 -38.12
CA GLU A 16 14.04 35.07 -36.96
C GLU A 16 14.53 36.53 -37.03
N PRO A 17 14.36 37.34 -35.98
CA PRO A 17 15.43 38.20 -35.52
C PRO A 17 16.38 37.37 -34.64
N ALA A 18 17.56 37.04 -35.17
CA ALA A 18 18.68 36.46 -34.44
C ALA A 18 19.04 37.26 -33.15
N PRO A 19 19.87 36.72 -32.25
CA PRO A 19 19.75 35.48 -31.49
C PRO A 19 19.60 35.81 -29.97
N ILE A 20 18.67 35.15 -29.28
CA ILE A 20 18.48 35.30 -27.81
C ILE A 20 19.66 34.71 -27.00
N ALA A 21 20.68 34.15 -27.67
CA ALA A 21 21.80 33.43 -27.07
C ALA A 21 22.83 34.29 -26.33
N GLN A 22 22.74 35.63 -26.31
CA GLN A 22 23.70 36.51 -25.63
C GLN A 22 23.17 37.25 -24.39
N ARG A 23 22.02 36.85 -23.83
CA ARG A 23 21.55 37.42 -22.55
C ARG A 23 21.98 36.55 -21.37
N SER A 24 22.70 37.18 -20.43
CA SER A 24 23.05 36.55 -19.15
C SER A 24 21.79 35.97 -18.50
N ARG A 25 21.94 34.90 -17.71
CA ARG A 25 20.81 34.26 -17.02
C ARG A 25 20.00 35.26 -16.20
N GLU A 26 20.67 36.27 -15.64
CA GLU A 26 20.07 37.35 -14.86
C GLU A 26 19.19 38.27 -15.71
N ASP A 27 19.60 38.58 -16.94
CA ASP A 27 18.79 39.39 -17.85
C ASP A 27 17.56 38.65 -18.38
N ARG A 28 17.68 37.33 -18.56
CA ARG A 28 16.53 36.47 -18.89
C ARG A 28 15.51 36.41 -17.75
N LEU A 29 15.98 36.29 -16.52
CA LEU A 29 15.12 36.31 -15.33
C LEU A 29 14.49 37.69 -15.11
N ARG A 30 15.25 38.77 -15.31
CA ARG A 30 14.74 40.14 -15.16
C ARG A 30 13.67 40.45 -16.21
N ALA A 31 13.88 40.04 -17.46
CA ALA A 31 12.89 40.20 -18.53
C ALA A 31 11.60 39.41 -18.26
N ALA A 32 11.72 38.16 -17.78
CA ALA A 32 10.54 37.35 -17.41
C ALA A 32 9.76 37.97 -16.22
N PHE A 33 10.48 38.55 -15.26
CA PHE A 33 9.87 39.23 -14.11
C PHE A 33 9.16 40.53 -14.52
N GLU A 34 9.72 41.30 -15.45
CA GLU A 34 9.06 42.50 -15.99
C GLU A 34 7.84 42.16 -16.85
N LEU A 35 7.92 41.09 -17.66
CA LEU A 35 6.76 40.54 -18.38
C LEU A 35 5.64 40.09 -17.42
N SER A 36 6.00 39.43 -16.31
CA SER A 36 5.04 39.05 -15.26
C SER A 36 4.36 40.27 -14.64
N LYS A 37 5.10 41.36 -14.36
CA LYS A 37 4.53 42.62 -13.88
C LYS A 37 3.61 43.32 -14.88
N GLN A 38 3.90 43.24 -16.18
CA GLN A 38 3.03 43.79 -17.22
C GLN A 38 1.75 42.96 -17.38
N SER A 39 1.82 41.65 -17.12
CA SER A 39 0.66 40.75 -17.14
C SER A 39 -0.30 41.01 -15.97
N PHE A 40 0.25 41.41 -14.81
CA PHE A 40 -0.52 41.88 -13.66
C PHE A 40 -0.73 43.40 -13.73
N HIS A 41 -1.48 43.87 -14.72
CA HIS A 41 -1.92 45.26 -14.74
C HIS A 41 -3.04 45.44 -13.70
N PRO A 42 -2.89 46.31 -12.67
CA PRO A 42 -3.89 46.51 -11.61
C PRO A 42 -5.23 47.09 -12.12
N ALA A 43 -5.32 47.40 -13.42
CA ALA A 43 -6.54 47.86 -14.08
C ALA A 43 -7.44 46.71 -14.56
N ASN A 44 -6.90 45.49 -14.74
CA ASN A 44 -7.67 44.33 -15.24
C ASN A 44 -8.06 43.33 -14.14
N GLU A 45 -7.58 43.50 -12.91
CA GLU A 45 -7.92 42.64 -11.76
C GLU A 45 -8.57 43.42 -10.60
N LEU A 46 -9.27 44.52 -10.89
CA LEU A 46 -10.30 45.01 -9.97
C LEU A 46 -11.54 44.13 -10.16
N ILE A 47 -11.46 42.91 -9.64
CA ILE A 47 -12.67 42.12 -9.36
C ILE A 47 -13.33 42.82 -8.18
N ILE A 48 -14.25 43.74 -8.48
CA ILE A 48 -15.14 44.32 -7.49
C ILE A 48 -16.07 43.19 -7.05
N LEU A 49 -15.64 42.45 -6.04
CA LEU A 49 -16.49 41.46 -5.39
C LEU A 49 -17.52 42.23 -4.56
N GLU A 50 -18.79 42.14 -4.95
CA GLU A 50 -19.88 42.76 -4.20
C GLU A 50 -19.88 42.25 -2.75
N PRO A 51 -20.12 43.13 -1.74
CA PRO A 51 -20.24 42.69 -0.35
C PRO A 51 -21.39 41.67 -0.24
N GLY A 52 -21.06 40.41 0.01
CA GLY A 52 -22.04 39.32 0.04
C GLY A 52 -21.87 38.25 -1.05
N TRP A 53 -20.84 38.32 -1.90
CA TRP A 53 -20.51 37.25 -2.86
C TRP A 53 -20.29 35.86 -2.23
N TYR A 54 -19.95 35.81 -0.94
CA TYR A 54 -19.83 34.59 -0.13
C TYR A 54 -21.09 34.28 0.72
N SER A 55 -22.08 35.17 0.68
CA SER A 55 -23.32 35.14 1.48
C SER A 55 -24.52 34.78 0.62
N SER A 56 -24.35 33.93 -0.39
CA SER A 56 -25.52 33.35 -1.04
C SER A 56 -26.23 32.44 -0.04
N THR A 57 -27.34 32.91 0.50
CA THR A 57 -28.35 32.10 1.19
C THR A 57 -29.15 31.24 0.21
N GLU A 58 -28.85 31.29 -1.08
CA GLU A 58 -29.33 30.29 -2.03
C GLU A 58 -28.57 29.01 -1.73
N ARG A 59 -29.29 28.05 -1.14
CA ARG A 59 -28.86 26.65 -1.22
C ARG A 59 -28.56 26.41 -2.69
N PRO A 60 -27.33 26.00 -3.06
CA PRO A 60 -27.07 25.63 -4.44
C PRO A 60 -28.14 24.61 -4.82
N ASP A 61 -28.83 24.85 -5.94
CA ASP A 61 -29.81 23.94 -6.48
C ASP A 61 -29.27 22.51 -6.36
N LEU A 62 -30.09 21.61 -5.80
CA LEU A 62 -29.77 20.19 -5.52
C LEU A 62 -29.36 19.36 -6.77
N HIS A 63 -29.11 20.01 -7.90
CA HIS A 63 -28.69 19.44 -9.17
C HIS A 63 -27.33 19.94 -9.65
N CYS A 64 -26.55 20.61 -8.80
CA CYS A 64 -25.13 20.84 -9.12
C CYS A 64 -24.41 19.49 -9.01
N LYS A 65 -24.02 18.90 -10.15
CA LYS A 65 -23.10 17.75 -10.18
C LYS A 65 -21.86 18.15 -9.40
N MET A 66 -21.77 17.71 -8.14
CA MET A 66 -20.59 17.90 -7.31
C MET A 66 -19.40 17.38 -8.11
N SER A 67 -18.37 18.22 -8.31
CA SER A 67 -17.17 17.76 -9.01
C SER A 67 -16.57 16.60 -8.21
N LEU A 68 -15.99 15.59 -8.88
CA LEU A 68 -15.38 14.42 -8.21
C LEU A 68 -14.44 14.83 -7.06
N LYS A 69 -13.70 15.94 -7.24
CA LYS A 69 -12.81 16.53 -6.21
C LYS A 69 -13.55 17.03 -4.97
N THR A 70 -14.77 17.54 -5.14
CA THR A 70 -15.61 18.02 -4.04
C THR A 70 -16.12 16.82 -3.22
N ILE A 71 -16.49 15.73 -3.90
CA ILE A 71 -16.98 14.51 -3.29
C ILE A 71 -15.88 13.82 -2.48
N ASP A 72 -14.69 13.64 -3.08
CA ASP A 72 -13.50 13.11 -2.40
C ASP A 72 -13.17 13.88 -1.11
N TYR A 73 -13.21 15.21 -1.20
CA TYR A 73 -12.98 16.09 -0.06
C TYR A 73 -14.04 15.91 1.02
N GLU A 74 -15.32 15.80 0.63
CA GLU A 74 -16.41 15.62 1.58
C GLU A 74 -16.31 14.27 2.30
N ILE A 75 -16.06 13.17 1.59
CA ILE A 75 -15.82 11.84 2.17
C ILE A 75 -14.68 11.91 3.19
N SER A 76 -13.56 12.51 2.79
CA SER A 76 -12.38 12.67 3.65
C SER A 76 -12.69 13.53 4.88
N SER A 77 -13.44 14.63 4.70
CA SER A 77 -13.86 15.53 5.78
C SER A 77 -14.77 14.81 6.78
N LEU A 78 -15.73 14.03 6.30
CA LEU A 78 -16.63 13.22 7.13
C LEU A 78 -15.88 12.15 7.91
N TYR A 79 -14.94 11.45 7.26
CA TYR A 79 -14.09 10.46 7.91
C TYR A 79 -13.23 11.09 9.02
N LEU A 80 -12.59 12.23 8.76
CA LEU A 80 -11.77 12.94 9.75
C LEU A 80 -12.60 13.48 10.93
N LYS A 81 -13.84 13.89 10.67
CA LYS A 81 -14.82 14.29 11.71
C LYS A 81 -15.44 13.09 12.44
N GLN A 82 -14.98 11.87 12.17
CA GLN A 82 -15.48 10.61 12.75
C GLN A 82 -16.97 10.36 12.46
N ASN A 83 -17.53 11.00 11.43
CA ASN A 83 -18.88 10.73 10.96
C ASN A 83 -18.85 9.56 9.97
N PHE A 84 -18.48 8.38 10.47
CA PHE A 84 -18.23 7.20 9.65
C PHE A 84 -19.47 6.70 8.92
N SER A 85 -20.68 6.88 9.50
CA SER A 85 -21.93 6.46 8.86
C SER A 85 -22.24 7.30 7.63
N ALA A 86 -22.12 8.63 7.72
CA ALA A 86 -22.30 9.51 6.57
C ALA A 86 -21.21 9.31 5.51
N ALA A 87 -19.95 9.16 5.94
CA ALA A 87 -18.84 8.86 5.03
C ALA A 87 -19.07 7.55 4.27
N LEU A 88 -19.50 6.48 4.96
CA LEU A 88 -19.80 5.19 4.33
C LEU A 88 -20.97 5.30 3.34
N ALA A 89 -22.06 5.97 3.71
CA ALA A 89 -23.20 6.15 2.83
C ALA A 89 -22.80 6.84 1.52
N LEU A 90 -21.96 7.87 1.62
CA LEU A 90 -21.46 8.61 0.46
C LEU A 90 -20.53 7.74 -0.39
N VAL A 91 -19.60 6.99 0.24
CA VAL A 91 -18.73 6.04 -0.47
C VAL A 91 -19.53 4.99 -1.24
N LEU A 92 -20.56 4.41 -0.63
CA LEU A 92 -21.39 3.39 -1.28
C LEU A 92 -22.20 3.96 -2.45
N ALA A 93 -22.71 5.19 -2.32
CA ALA A 93 -23.40 5.89 -3.40
C ALA A 93 -22.46 6.15 -4.58
N GLU A 94 -21.23 6.57 -4.32
CA GLU A 94 -20.22 6.81 -5.36
C GLU A 94 -19.78 5.50 -6.04
N LEU A 95 -19.52 4.45 -5.27
CA LEU A 95 -19.15 3.14 -5.83
C LEU A 95 -20.24 2.56 -6.74
N ALA A 96 -21.51 2.87 -6.50
CA ALA A 96 -22.61 2.45 -7.36
C ALA A 96 -22.67 3.21 -8.70
N ASN A 97 -22.05 4.39 -8.78
CA ASN A 97 -22.11 5.28 -9.95
C ASN A 97 -20.80 5.31 -10.76
N ILE A 98 -19.74 4.65 -10.28
CA ILE A 98 -18.42 4.67 -10.96
C ILE A 98 -18.32 3.56 -11.99
N ASP A 99 -18.00 3.96 -13.22
CA ASP A 99 -17.47 3.04 -14.22
C ASP A 99 -16.04 2.65 -13.85
N MET A 100 -15.83 1.36 -13.57
CA MET A 100 -14.57 0.83 -13.03
C MET A 100 -13.33 1.06 -13.94
N ASP A 101 -13.54 1.41 -15.20
CA ASP A 101 -12.49 1.58 -16.19
C ASP A 101 -11.90 3.01 -16.23
N GLU A 102 -12.65 4.03 -15.80
CA GLU A 102 -12.23 5.43 -15.98
C GLU A 102 -11.39 6.00 -14.83
N SER A 103 -11.54 5.50 -13.60
CA SER A 103 -10.85 6.09 -12.43
C SER A 103 -10.37 5.07 -11.39
N LYS A 104 -9.34 4.31 -11.77
CA LYS A 104 -8.77 3.22 -10.94
C LYS A 104 -8.27 3.69 -9.57
N GLU A 105 -7.70 4.89 -9.49
CA GLU A 105 -7.17 5.43 -8.23
C GLU A 105 -8.26 5.95 -7.29
N TYR A 106 -9.26 6.65 -7.83
CA TYR A 106 -10.43 7.10 -7.07
C TYR A 106 -11.22 5.91 -6.53
N PHE A 107 -11.49 4.92 -7.38
CA PHE A 107 -12.16 3.68 -6.97
C PHE A 107 -11.40 2.98 -5.83
N ARG A 108 -10.07 2.92 -5.92
CA ARG A 108 -9.23 2.36 -4.85
C ARG A 108 -9.34 3.16 -3.54
N SER A 109 -9.36 4.49 -3.63
CA SER A 109 -9.52 5.39 -2.48
C SER A 109 -10.87 5.19 -1.78
N LEU A 110 -11.93 5.04 -2.55
CA LEU A 110 -13.27 4.75 -2.04
C LEU A 110 -13.34 3.39 -1.34
N LEU A 111 -12.75 2.35 -1.93
CA LEU A 111 -12.65 1.04 -1.28
C LEU A 111 -11.88 1.12 0.06
N ASP A 112 -10.73 1.80 0.09
CA ASP A 112 -9.93 1.95 1.31
C ASP A 112 -10.74 2.66 2.41
N THR A 113 -11.34 3.80 2.08
CA THR A 113 -12.11 4.61 3.03
C THR A 113 -13.38 3.88 3.49
N GLY A 114 -14.11 3.24 2.57
CA GLY A 114 -15.30 2.45 2.87
C GLY A 114 -15.01 1.30 3.82
N MET A 115 -13.97 0.51 3.54
CA MET A 115 -13.56 -0.60 4.41
C MET A 115 -13.16 -0.11 5.81
N ARG A 116 -12.44 1.02 5.91
CA ARG A 116 -12.13 1.63 7.22
C ARG A 116 -13.38 2.06 7.96
N CYS A 117 -14.34 2.70 7.30
CA CYS A 117 -15.62 3.07 7.90
C CYS A 117 -16.37 1.83 8.41
N CYS A 118 -16.46 0.76 7.62
CA CYS A 118 -17.09 -0.50 8.03
C CYS A 118 -16.42 -1.08 9.29
N LEU A 119 -15.09 -1.06 9.36
CA LEU A 119 -14.35 -1.50 10.55
C LEU A 119 -14.61 -0.64 11.80
N GLN A 120 -14.79 0.67 11.65
CA GLN A 120 -15.14 1.56 12.77
C GLN A 120 -16.58 1.38 13.23
N LEU A 121 -17.51 1.18 12.30
CA LEU A 121 -18.93 0.99 12.58
C LEU A 121 -19.29 -0.44 13.03
N GLY A 122 -18.41 -1.41 12.79
CA GLY A 122 -18.73 -2.83 12.97
C GLY A 122 -19.72 -3.36 11.94
N ASN A 123 -19.91 -2.67 10.81
CA ASN A 123 -20.79 -3.10 9.73
C ASN A 123 -20.07 -4.16 8.86
N LEU A 124 -20.20 -5.42 9.26
CA LEU A 124 -19.52 -6.53 8.60
C LEU A 124 -20.15 -6.90 7.25
N ASP A 125 -21.45 -6.63 7.07
CA ASP A 125 -22.16 -6.96 5.83
C ASP A 125 -21.65 -6.12 4.65
N ASP A 126 -21.63 -4.80 4.80
CA ASP A 126 -21.10 -3.91 3.76
C ASP A 126 -19.57 -4.03 3.68
N GLY A 127 -18.90 -4.23 4.82
CA GLY A 127 -17.47 -4.50 4.87
C GLY A 127 -17.09 -5.71 4.01
N GLY A 128 -17.78 -6.84 4.17
CA GLY A 128 -17.54 -8.07 3.41
C GLY A 128 -17.73 -7.86 1.91
N ARG A 129 -18.79 -7.14 1.50
CA ARG A 129 -19.01 -6.81 0.07
C ARG A 129 -17.88 -5.97 -0.50
N LEU A 130 -17.40 -4.96 0.22
CA LEU A 130 -16.27 -4.13 -0.20
C LEU A 130 -14.96 -4.91 -0.25
N ALA A 131 -14.72 -5.79 0.73
CA ALA A 131 -13.56 -6.67 0.78
C ALA A 131 -13.52 -7.61 -0.45
N GLU A 132 -14.64 -8.24 -0.77
CA GLU A 132 -14.81 -9.06 -1.98
C GLU A 132 -14.56 -8.27 -3.27
N LEU A 133 -15.16 -7.08 -3.39
CA LEU A 133 -14.99 -6.19 -4.54
C LEU A 133 -13.52 -5.74 -4.74
N SER A 134 -12.74 -5.73 -3.67
CA SER A 134 -11.32 -5.37 -3.70
C SER A 134 -10.39 -6.51 -4.13
N ARG A 135 -10.86 -7.77 -4.19
CA ARG A 135 -10.04 -8.98 -4.37
C ARG A 135 -9.09 -8.91 -5.57
N LEU A 136 -9.59 -8.47 -6.72
CA LEU A 136 -8.78 -8.36 -7.96
C LEU A 136 -7.64 -7.33 -7.87
N ARG A 137 -7.64 -6.47 -6.84
CA ARG A 137 -6.69 -5.37 -6.69
C ARG A 137 -5.67 -5.61 -5.57
N TRP A 138 -5.76 -6.71 -4.83
CA TRP A 138 -4.87 -6.98 -3.68
C TRP A 138 -3.40 -7.00 -4.05
N ALA A 139 -3.04 -7.59 -5.19
CA ALA A 139 -1.65 -7.64 -5.66
C ALA A 139 -1.08 -6.24 -5.94
N ALA A 140 -1.88 -5.33 -6.51
CA ALA A 140 -1.45 -3.96 -6.81
C ALA A 140 -1.54 -3.01 -5.59
N ALA A 141 -2.42 -3.32 -4.63
CA ALA A 141 -2.69 -2.50 -3.46
C ALA A 141 -2.73 -3.34 -2.17
N PRO A 142 -1.56 -3.69 -1.59
CA PRO A 142 -1.48 -4.55 -0.41
C PRO A 142 -2.17 -3.98 0.83
N ALA A 143 -2.29 -2.66 0.93
CA ALA A 143 -3.03 -2.01 2.00
C ALA A 143 -4.53 -2.37 1.98
N LEU A 144 -5.13 -2.53 0.78
CA LEU A 144 -6.52 -2.99 0.66
C LEU A 144 -6.65 -4.44 1.11
N ALA A 145 -5.70 -5.28 0.76
CA ALA A 145 -5.69 -6.69 1.17
C ALA A 145 -5.60 -6.83 2.70
N LEU A 146 -4.81 -5.97 3.36
CA LEU A 146 -4.75 -5.92 4.84
C LEU A 146 -6.06 -5.42 5.48
N LEU A 147 -6.78 -4.51 4.85
CA LEU A 147 -8.09 -4.07 5.34
C LEU A 147 -9.15 -5.17 5.14
N ALA A 148 -9.15 -5.79 3.96
CA ALA A 148 -10.02 -6.91 3.63
C ALA A 148 -9.80 -8.07 4.60
N SER A 149 -8.55 -8.40 4.94
CA SER A 149 -8.28 -9.48 5.89
C SER A 149 -8.86 -9.23 7.27
N LYS A 150 -8.77 -7.99 7.77
CA LYS A 150 -9.36 -7.60 9.07
C LYS A 150 -10.88 -7.71 9.07
N ILE A 151 -11.51 -7.35 7.94
CA ILE A 151 -12.96 -7.48 7.78
C ILE A 151 -13.35 -8.95 7.76
N PHE A 152 -12.71 -9.76 6.91
CA PHE A 152 -12.97 -11.20 6.82
C PHE A 152 -12.76 -11.91 8.16
N LEU A 153 -11.69 -11.55 8.88
CA LEU A 153 -11.43 -12.08 10.20
C LEU A 153 -12.56 -11.77 11.18
N ARG A 154 -13.05 -10.52 11.22
CA ARG A 154 -14.21 -10.14 12.05
C ARG A 154 -15.52 -10.81 11.61
N ALA A 155 -15.63 -11.18 10.34
CA ALA A 155 -16.74 -11.95 9.80
C ALA A 155 -16.58 -13.48 9.98
N ASN A 156 -15.58 -13.94 10.74
CA ASN A 156 -15.23 -15.36 10.92
C ASN A 156 -14.87 -16.11 9.61
N GLN A 157 -14.50 -15.39 8.56
CA GLN A 157 -14.04 -15.93 7.28
C GLN A 157 -12.50 -16.07 7.30
N HIS A 158 -12.01 -16.98 8.15
CA HIS A 158 -10.57 -17.16 8.38
C HIS A 158 -9.77 -17.50 7.11
N LYS A 159 -10.33 -18.30 6.20
CA LYS A 159 -9.67 -18.67 4.93
C LYS A 159 -9.46 -17.46 4.01
N ASP A 160 -10.51 -16.65 3.84
CA ASP A 160 -10.44 -15.43 3.02
C ASP A 160 -9.50 -14.40 3.64
N ALA A 161 -9.51 -14.29 4.97
CA ALA A 161 -8.57 -13.46 5.70
C ALA A 161 -7.11 -13.87 5.44
N LEU A 162 -6.80 -15.17 5.53
CA LEU A 162 -5.47 -15.70 5.21
C LEU A 162 -5.09 -15.44 3.76
N ASN A 163 -5.97 -15.69 2.80
CA ASN A 163 -5.70 -15.44 1.39
C ASN A 163 -5.36 -13.97 1.12
N ALA A 164 -6.10 -13.05 1.72
CA ALA A 164 -5.85 -11.61 1.59
C ALA A 164 -4.48 -11.22 2.14
N VAL A 165 -4.11 -11.65 3.36
CA VAL A 165 -2.79 -11.34 3.95
C VAL A 165 -1.65 -11.98 3.18
N VAL A 166 -1.80 -13.23 2.74
CA VAL A 166 -0.79 -13.94 1.94
C VAL A 166 -0.53 -13.19 0.63
N THR A 167 -1.60 -12.78 -0.07
CA THR A 167 -1.47 -11.97 -1.31
C THR A 167 -0.74 -10.66 -1.06
N ALA A 168 -0.98 -10.02 0.09
CA ALA A 168 -0.25 -8.81 0.46
C ALA A 168 1.24 -9.07 0.73
N LEU A 169 1.56 -10.20 1.37
CA LEU A 169 2.93 -10.60 1.72
C LEU A 169 3.78 -11.01 0.51
N GLU A 170 3.18 -11.50 -0.57
CA GLU A 170 3.93 -11.84 -1.80
C GLU A 170 4.52 -10.60 -2.49
N THR A 171 3.84 -9.47 -2.39
CA THR A 171 4.20 -8.25 -3.14
C THR A 171 5.11 -7.30 -2.35
N ARG A 172 5.29 -7.52 -1.05
CA ARG A 172 6.05 -6.65 -0.16
C ARG A 172 7.03 -7.45 0.68
N VAL A 173 8.22 -6.89 0.91
CA VAL A 173 9.20 -7.46 1.85
C VAL A 173 8.62 -7.40 3.27
N THR A 174 8.01 -8.51 3.68
CA THR A 174 7.50 -8.88 5.02
C THR A 174 7.38 -7.73 6.04
N PRO A 175 6.46 -6.77 5.82
CA PRO A 175 6.30 -5.66 6.74
C PRO A 175 5.59 -6.15 8.01
N LYS A 176 6.04 -5.67 9.17
CA LYS A 176 5.47 -6.02 10.49
C LYS A 176 3.94 -6.06 10.55
N PRO A 177 3.17 -5.06 10.04
CA PRO A 177 1.70 -5.09 10.16
C PRO A 177 1.04 -6.29 9.48
N TYR A 178 1.62 -6.83 8.40
CA TYR A 178 1.07 -8.01 7.71
C TYR A 178 1.41 -9.30 8.44
N ILE A 179 2.60 -9.37 9.05
CA ILE A 179 3.00 -10.52 9.89
C ILE A 179 2.15 -10.55 11.15
N ASP A 180 1.96 -9.41 11.82
CA ASP A 180 1.14 -9.31 13.02
C ASP A 180 -0.31 -9.74 12.72
N GLU A 181 -0.85 -9.33 11.57
CA GLU A 181 -2.18 -9.77 11.11
C GLU A 181 -2.22 -11.27 10.77
N LEU A 182 -1.21 -11.81 10.06
CA LEU A 182 -1.11 -13.25 9.78
C LEU A 182 -1.12 -14.06 11.07
N LEU A 183 -0.35 -13.64 12.07
CA LEU A 183 -0.31 -14.28 13.38
C LEU A 183 -1.67 -14.19 14.08
N HIS A 184 -2.32 -13.03 14.01
CA HIS A 184 -3.63 -12.84 14.62
C HIS A 184 -4.68 -13.80 14.02
N ILE A 185 -4.70 -13.96 12.69
CA ILE A 185 -5.62 -14.88 12.01
C ILE A 185 -5.30 -16.34 12.35
N LEU A 186 -4.02 -16.71 12.41
CA LEU A 186 -3.62 -18.07 12.77
C LEU A 186 -3.91 -18.38 14.24
N ASP A 187 -3.80 -17.40 15.14
CA ASP A 187 -4.14 -17.57 16.55
C ASP A 187 -5.66 -17.69 16.73
N SER A 188 -6.47 -16.90 16.02
CA SER A 188 -7.93 -16.98 16.14
C SER A 188 -8.50 -18.31 15.65
N SER A 189 -7.91 -18.90 14.59
CA SER A 189 -8.35 -20.21 14.08
C SER A 189 -8.01 -21.38 15.01
N THR A 190 -7.10 -21.21 15.98
CA THR A 190 -6.76 -22.27 16.95
C THR A 190 -7.84 -22.50 18.00
N GLY A 191 -8.64 -21.48 18.33
CA GLY A 191 -9.68 -21.55 19.36
C GLY A 191 -10.88 -22.42 18.99
N GLU A 192 -11.11 -22.67 17.70
CA GLU A 192 -12.28 -23.41 17.20
C GLU A 192 -12.08 -24.94 17.25
N SER A 193 -10.83 -25.42 17.37
CA SER A 193 -10.48 -26.85 17.36
C SER A 193 -10.35 -27.45 18.77
N SER A 194 -11.35 -27.23 19.63
CA SER A 194 -11.36 -27.68 21.02
C SER A 194 -11.75 -29.16 21.15
N GLY A 195 -10.82 -30.06 20.80
CA GLY A 195 -11.01 -31.50 21.00
C GLY A 195 -9.78 -32.39 20.81
N SER A 196 -8.70 -31.89 20.22
CA SER A 196 -7.48 -32.68 19.98
C SER A 196 -6.38 -32.39 20.99
N ARG A 197 -5.70 -33.44 21.48
CA ARG A 197 -4.46 -33.33 22.26
C ARG A 197 -3.25 -32.91 21.42
N THR A 198 -3.36 -32.92 20.10
CA THR A 198 -2.31 -32.44 19.20
C THR A 198 -2.48 -30.94 18.92
N PRO A 199 -1.40 -30.15 18.90
CA PRO A 199 -1.48 -28.75 18.52
C PRO A 199 -2.03 -28.67 17.09
N SER A 200 -3.04 -27.83 16.87
CA SER A 200 -3.63 -27.65 15.53
C SER A 200 -2.57 -27.17 14.53
N ALA A 201 -2.78 -27.48 13.24
CA ALA A 201 -1.87 -27.03 12.17
C ALA A 201 -1.62 -25.52 12.22
N SER A 202 -2.67 -24.73 12.53
CA SER A 202 -2.57 -23.27 12.70
C SER A 202 -1.69 -22.86 13.88
N ALA A 203 -1.73 -23.59 15.01
CA ALA A 203 -0.87 -23.32 16.16
C ALA A 203 0.61 -23.60 15.84
N GLN A 204 0.88 -24.68 15.12
CA GLN A 204 2.24 -25.05 14.69
C GLN A 204 2.79 -24.02 13.69
N LEU A 205 1.94 -23.60 12.75
CA LEU A 205 2.27 -22.57 11.77
C LEU A 205 2.50 -21.19 12.41
N ALA A 206 1.64 -20.77 13.35
CA ALA A 206 1.83 -19.53 14.09
C ALA A 206 3.17 -19.54 14.87
N ARG A 207 3.52 -20.68 15.48
CA ARG A 207 4.82 -20.84 16.15
C ARG A 207 5.98 -20.70 15.17
N ALA A 208 5.89 -21.31 13.99
CA ALA A 208 6.91 -21.20 12.94
C ALA A 208 7.07 -19.75 12.44
N VAL A 209 5.95 -19.05 12.17
CA VAL A 209 5.94 -17.64 11.77
C VAL A 209 6.57 -16.75 12.86
N ARG A 210 6.21 -16.95 14.14
CA ARG A 210 6.80 -16.20 15.26
C ARG A 210 8.30 -16.44 15.40
N ALA A 211 8.72 -17.70 15.36
CA ALA A 211 10.14 -18.05 15.44
C ALA A 211 10.95 -17.36 14.33
N ARG A 212 10.39 -17.33 13.12
CA ARG A 212 11.07 -16.81 11.92
C ARG A 212 11.08 -15.28 11.84
N PHE A 213 9.94 -14.62 12.04
CA PHE A 213 9.80 -13.19 11.78
C PHE A 213 9.85 -12.29 13.02
N VAL A 214 9.48 -12.82 14.19
CA VAL A 214 9.39 -12.05 15.44
C VAL A 214 10.63 -12.27 16.29
N VAL A 215 11.04 -13.52 16.49
CA VAL A 215 12.21 -13.88 17.31
C VAL A 215 13.52 -13.74 16.52
N GLY A 216 13.51 -14.04 15.21
CA GLY A 216 14.67 -13.93 14.32
C GLY A 216 15.27 -12.52 14.18
N LYS A 217 14.57 -11.46 14.60
CA LYS A 217 15.08 -10.07 14.61
C LYS A 217 15.84 -9.69 15.89
N GLN A 218 16.02 -10.60 16.85
CA GLN A 218 16.91 -10.41 18.02
C GLN A 218 18.25 -11.15 17.91
N ARG A 219 18.89 -11.09 16.74
CA ARG A 219 20.37 -11.09 16.71
C ARG A 219 20.84 -9.81 16.04
N PRO A 220 21.11 -8.73 16.79
CA PRO A 220 22.17 -7.84 16.36
C PRO A 220 23.43 -8.71 16.19
N PHE A 221 23.96 -8.77 14.97
CA PHE A 221 25.19 -9.45 14.56
C PHE A 221 26.15 -9.85 15.70
N PRO A 222 26.46 -11.15 15.90
CA PRO A 222 27.60 -11.56 16.71
C PRO A 222 28.90 -11.74 15.88
N PHE A 223 29.00 -11.21 14.65
CA PHE A 223 30.20 -11.38 13.81
C PHE A 223 30.79 -10.08 13.26
N LEU A 224 30.61 -8.97 13.98
CA LEU A 224 31.64 -7.93 14.02
C LEU A 224 32.55 -8.11 15.26
N SER A 225 32.96 -9.36 15.54
CA SER A 225 34.25 -9.55 16.20
C SER A 225 35.31 -9.54 15.10
N ARG A 226 36.06 -8.45 15.11
CA ARG A 226 37.14 -8.08 14.19
C ARG A 226 38.39 -8.95 14.43
N ASP A 227 38.22 -10.26 14.59
CA ASP A 227 39.27 -11.18 15.07
C ASP A 227 39.92 -12.03 13.98
N ASN A 228 39.57 -11.86 12.70
CA ASN A 228 40.31 -12.50 11.59
C ASN A 228 41.42 -11.61 10.99
N LEU A 229 41.89 -10.62 11.74
CA LEU A 229 43.12 -9.88 11.44
C LEU A 229 44.03 -9.80 12.68
N ARG A 230 44.44 -10.96 13.21
CA ARG A 230 45.63 -11.01 14.07
C ARG A 230 46.37 -12.33 13.86
N PRO A 231 47.65 -12.31 13.44
CA PRO A 231 48.43 -13.53 13.32
C PRO A 231 48.85 -14.02 14.71
N ALA A 232 48.76 -15.35 14.87
CA ALA A 232 49.46 -16.23 15.80
C ALA A 232 49.86 -15.69 17.18
N GLY A 233 49.22 -16.22 18.23
CA GLY A 233 49.77 -16.22 19.58
C GLY A 233 48.71 -16.33 20.68
N GLU A 234 48.79 -17.42 21.43
CA GLU A 234 48.28 -17.59 22.81
C GLU A 234 46.87 -18.17 23.02
N GLN A 235 46.87 -19.12 23.97
CA GLN A 235 45.84 -20.09 24.31
C GLN A 235 44.97 -19.62 25.48
N HIS A 236 43.86 -20.35 25.69
CA HIS A 236 43.07 -20.49 26.92
C HIS A 236 42.08 -19.38 27.31
N ALA A 237 40.79 -19.68 27.19
CA ALA A 237 39.88 -19.80 28.34
C ALA A 237 38.55 -20.46 27.92
N LEU A 238 38.15 -21.52 28.65
CA LEU A 238 36.84 -22.14 28.54
C LEU A 238 35.74 -21.14 28.93
N VAL A 239 34.76 -20.95 28.06
CA VAL A 239 33.44 -20.40 28.42
C VAL A 239 32.39 -21.42 27.96
N PRO A 240 31.50 -21.89 28.86
CA PRO A 240 30.57 -22.96 28.53
C PRO A 240 29.52 -22.47 27.53
N ALA A 241 29.24 -23.31 26.54
CA ALA A 241 28.22 -23.08 25.53
C ALA A 241 26.85 -22.81 26.16
N PRO A 242 26.08 -21.82 25.67
CA PRO A 242 24.68 -21.71 26.06
C PRO A 242 23.93 -22.93 25.53
N THR A 243 23.26 -23.59 26.47
CA THR A 243 22.38 -24.73 26.32
C THR A 243 21.46 -24.55 25.12
N GLN A 244 21.53 -25.52 24.20
CA GLN A 244 20.58 -25.69 23.11
C GLN A 244 19.17 -25.81 23.71
N SER A 245 18.37 -24.75 23.55
CA SER A 245 16.94 -24.82 23.76
C SER A 245 16.34 -25.55 22.56
N SER A 246 15.77 -26.72 22.82
CA SER A 246 15.05 -27.62 21.93
C SER A 246 13.96 -26.91 21.10
N ALA A 247 14.30 -26.46 19.90
CA ALA A 247 13.34 -26.25 18.83
C ALA A 247 13.59 -27.34 17.79
N ASP A 248 12.67 -28.30 17.69
CA ASP A 248 12.71 -29.36 16.68
C ASP A 248 12.96 -28.74 15.30
N PRO A 249 13.87 -29.30 14.48
CA PRO A 249 13.98 -28.92 13.08
C PRO A 249 12.77 -29.50 12.35
N SER A 250 11.66 -28.78 12.33
CA SER A 250 10.54 -29.10 11.46
C SER A 250 11.05 -29.18 10.03
N THR A 251 10.88 -30.32 9.38
CA THR A 251 11.30 -30.48 7.99
C THR A 251 10.43 -29.60 7.09
N ASP A 252 10.92 -29.21 5.91
CA ASP A 252 10.14 -28.43 4.95
C ASP A 252 8.79 -29.12 4.60
N GLU A 253 8.76 -30.45 4.63
CA GLU A 253 7.55 -31.25 4.49
C GLU A 253 6.52 -31.03 5.61
N ASP A 254 7.00 -30.85 6.86
CA ASP A 254 6.12 -30.57 8.00
C ASP A 254 5.52 -29.17 7.90
N VAL A 255 6.31 -28.18 7.48
CA VAL A 255 5.83 -26.80 7.28
C VAL A 255 4.78 -26.74 6.17
N LEU A 256 5.01 -27.43 5.05
CA LEU A 256 4.03 -27.53 3.97
C LEU A 256 2.74 -28.21 4.44
N ARG A 257 2.84 -29.29 5.22
CA ARG A 257 1.69 -29.98 5.80
C ARG A 257 0.88 -29.07 6.74
N TRP A 258 1.54 -28.19 7.50
CA TRP A 258 0.84 -27.21 8.34
C TRP A 258 0.10 -26.15 7.52
N CYS A 259 0.72 -25.66 6.44
CA CYS A 259 0.09 -24.73 5.52
C CYS A 259 -1.17 -25.35 4.90
N GLN A 260 -1.08 -26.58 4.38
CA GLN A 260 -2.21 -27.33 3.80
C GLN A 260 -3.32 -27.62 4.83
N GLY A 261 -2.96 -27.74 6.11
CA GLY A 261 -3.93 -27.90 7.19
C GLY A 261 -4.74 -26.63 7.51
N CYS A 262 -4.33 -25.46 7.01
CA CYS A 262 -4.97 -24.17 7.34
C CYS A 262 -5.74 -23.58 6.16
N VAL A 263 -5.29 -23.82 4.94
CA VAL A 263 -5.79 -23.18 3.72
C VAL A 263 -5.76 -24.16 2.55
N ASP A 264 -6.41 -23.79 1.45
CA ASP A 264 -6.43 -24.59 0.23
C ASP A 264 -5.01 -24.67 -0.38
N ASP A 265 -4.75 -25.72 -1.16
CA ASP A 265 -3.39 -26.10 -1.60
C ASP A 265 -2.61 -24.98 -2.30
N GLU A 266 -3.27 -24.16 -3.11
CA GLU A 266 -2.65 -23.03 -3.79
C GLU A 266 -2.13 -21.97 -2.80
N ILE A 267 -2.95 -21.61 -1.80
CA ILE A 267 -2.57 -20.64 -0.77
C ILE A 267 -1.53 -21.25 0.16
N ALA A 268 -1.61 -22.56 0.42
CA ALA A 268 -0.63 -23.27 1.24
C ALA A 268 0.77 -23.23 0.61
N LEU A 269 0.86 -23.42 -0.71
CA LEU A 269 2.12 -23.32 -1.45
C LEU A 269 2.68 -21.89 -1.45
N ARG A 270 1.82 -20.89 -1.63
CA ARG A 270 2.20 -19.46 -1.58
C ARG A 270 2.73 -19.07 -0.21
N LEU A 271 2.03 -19.49 0.85
CA LEU A 271 2.46 -19.28 2.23
C LEU A 271 3.77 -20.00 2.53
N PHE A 272 3.90 -21.26 2.11
CA PHE A 272 5.15 -22.01 2.23
C PHE A 272 6.31 -21.30 1.50
N ALA A 273 6.10 -20.78 0.29
CA ALA A 273 7.11 -20.03 -0.46
C ALA A 273 7.53 -18.73 0.27
N ILE A 274 6.59 -17.97 0.83
CA ILE A 274 6.89 -16.78 1.65
C ILE A 274 7.72 -17.17 2.88
N LEU A 275 7.36 -18.29 3.52
CA LEU A 275 8.16 -18.82 4.62
C LEU A 275 9.54 -19.18 4.11
N ALA A 276 9.70 -20.01 3.08
CA ALA A 276 10.99 -20.50 2.58
C ALA A 276 11.94 -19.40 2.06
N THR A 277 11.43 -18.44 1.26
CA THR A 277 12.23 -17.41 0.54
C THR A 277 12.93 -16.40 1.44
N THR A 278 12.54 -16.28 2.70
CA THR A 278 13.16 -15.32 3.64
C THR A 278 14.48 -15.80 4.25
N ASN A 279 14.97 -16.98 3.84
CA ASN A 279 16.26 -17.55 4.29
C ASN A 279 17.44 -17.26 3.34
N THR A 280 17.25 -16.61 2.20
CA THR A 280 18.37 -16.31 1.30
C THR A 280 18.86 -14.89 1.50
N GLU A 281 20.16 -14.77 1.76
CA GLU A 281 20.94 -13.53 1.74
C GLU A 281 20.86 -12.80 0.37
N ASP A 282 20.15 -13.37 -0.61
CA ASP A 282 19.99 -12.90 -1.99
C ASP A 282 18.95 -11.76 -2.16
N ALA A 283 18.17 -11.42 -1.14
CA ALA A 283 17.29 -10.24 -1.20
C ALA A 283 18.07 -8.91 -1.29
N ALA A 284 19.38 -8.92 -1.06
CA ALA A 284 20.25 -7.76 -1.19
C ALA A 284 20.50 -7.34 -2.65
N GLU A 285 20.31 -8.22 -3.64
CA GLU A 285 20.55 -7.89 -5.07
C GLU A 285 19.28 -7.51 -5.84
N ALA A 286 18.10 -7.97 -5.43
CA ALA A 286 16.84 -7.62 -6.10
C ALA A 286 16.35 -6.18 -5.81
N GLY A 287 16.94 -5.49 -4.83
CA GLY A 287 16.51 -4.17 -4.34
C GLY A 287 17.23 -2.95 -4.90
N ARG A 288 18.15 -3.07 -5.87
CA ARG A 288 18.93 -1.94 -6.41
C ARG A 288 18.49 -1.45 -7.80
N ARG A 289 17.20 -1.53 -8.16
CA ARG A 289 16.68 -0.69 -9.25
C ARG A 289 16.14 0.61 -8.68
N SER A 290 16.98 1.63 -8.75
CA SER A 290 16.71 3.01 -8.35
C SER A 290 15.53 3.58 -9.15
N VAL A 291 14.65 4.32 -8.47
CA VAL A 291 13.51 5.09 -9.02
C VAL A 291 13.97 6.28 -9.90
N ARG A 292 15.21 6.27 -10.40
CA ARG A 292 15.77 7.29 -11.31
C ARG A 292 16.01 6.80 -12.74
N GLU A 293 15.57 5.59 -13.08
CA GLU A 293 15.66 5.06 -14.45
C GLU A 293 14.27 4.70 -15.03
N LEU A 294 13.28 5.55 -14.78
CA LEU A 294 12.05 5.63 -15.58
C LEU A 294 11.88 7.07 -16.09
#